data_AF-A0A8K0RL12-F1
#
_entry.id   AF-A0A8K0RL12-F1
#
_cell.length_a   1.000
_cell.length_b   1.000
_cell.length_c   1.000
_cell.angle_alpha   90.00
_cell.angle_beta   90.00
_cell.angle_gamma   90.00
#
_symmetry.space_group_name_H-M   'P 1'
#
loop_
_entity.id
_entity.type
_entity.pdbx_description
1 polymer ?
#
loop_
_entity_poly.entity_id
_entity_poly.type
_entity_poly.pdbx_seq_one_letter_code
_entity_poly.pdbx_strand_id
1 'polypeptide(L)'
;MTHRFQFITVPDPTERISPQSKKLAHSHVLRQRHAKERRSRTMAYQDKIRVRQNQNWDTEQPDNSFQSRMLGYCKDPFSALIRPLTSQEYFLLNYYVSVNVPYKVLYCNLLRDQILKDWVGLAMIDENLLESAIFLSASQELLRACPNDPVLKKMTLEYKQKGLCTLRKAVSSSEQVFSLVNVAQALALAFDEVSTPGSVGRTEIAKKHLEGTFAMVEVAGGLQSLGITGLDQLSSISKIEYLNHFIMSTPASSIPIGSWVLVTGATGFIASHVIRQFLHRGYKVRGTVRDLAQASWLVDEHFKSYSDNHNFELVVVPDLSTPGAFDEAVKGMSAVAHVAAITSFDPDPNKIIPPSIAGIQAIMSAAAKDPSVKEVVFTSSIMAVKLPTLSDETIRVGRDTWNDYVMELASAPPPYDDSNSMNAYAAGKVAAEKEVWRWVEENKPKFNINVICPFGVAGEPLHKKHVNTPANWVATIFKGGKEQLDAFPASFFTDVGDVATLHVAAVLDTAVNNARLHVWGHRTHWNDFLTTIRRLRPQREFIEDWPKPQYLTMYTDQFESVELLRKWGGQNGWKALETSITESVENEYFIL
;
A
#
# COMPACT_ATOMS: atom_id res chain seq x y z
N MET A 1 21.04 14.07 40.69
CA MET A 1 22.01 14.95 39.99
C MET A 1 21.55 15.10 38.55
N THR A 2 21.31 16.33 38.14
CA THR A 2 20.79 16.80 36.84
C THR A 2 21.84 16.68 35.72
N HIS A 3 21.48 16.08 34.59
CA HIS A 3 22.30 16.17 33.37
C HIS A 3 22.07 17.52 32.67
N ARG A 4 23.10 18.37 32.67
CA ARG A 4 23.16 19.63 31.91
C ARG A 4 23.50 19.31 30.45
N PHE A 5 22.67 19.75 29.53
CA PHE A 5 23.03 19.86 28.12
C PHE A 5 23.99 21.05 27.92
N GLN A 6 25.12 20.83 27.25
CA GLN A 6 26.04 21.88 26.79
C GLN A 6 25.77 22.14 25.30
N PHE A 7 25.42 23.37 24.96
CA PHE A 7 25.40 23.85 23.57
C PHE A 7 26.83 24.23 23.16
N ILE A 8 27.23 23.83 21.95
CA ILE A 8 28.48 24.27 21.33
C ILE A 8 28.31 25.74 20.96
N THR A 9 28.86 26.64 21.77
CA THR A 9 29.08 28.03 21.40
C THR A 9 30.28 28.14 20.46
N VAL A 10 30.12 28.94 19.41
CA VAL A 10 31.16 29.40 18.48
C VAL A 10 32.40 29.87 19.28
N PRO A 11 33.63 29.53 18.86
CA PRO A 11 34.81 29.93 19.60
C PRO A 11 35.04 31.44 19.51
N ASP A 12 35.50 31.97 20.63
CA ASP A 12 36.03 33.30 20.90
C ASP A 12 36.63 34.01 19.65
N PRO A 13 36.15 35.21 19.28
CA PRO A 13 36.66 35.97 18.12
C PRO A 13 38.11 36.49 18.30
N THR A 14 38.77 36.21 19.42
CA THR A 14 40.15 36.65 19.69
C THR A 14 41.23 35.58 19.49
N GLU A 15 40.87 34.31 19.23
CA GLU A 15 41.87 33.26 18.96
C GLU A 15 42.44 33.35 17.53
N ARG A 16 43.79 33.38 17.43
CA ARG A 16 44.49 33.35 16.14
C ARG A 16 44.31 31.98 15.48
N ILE A 17 43.37 31.90 14.54
CA ILE A 17 43.14 30.74 13.67
C ILE A 17 44.46 30.27 13.03
N SER A 18 44.73 28.96 13.13
CA SER A 18 45.95 28.35 12.60
C SER A 18 46.11 28.58 11.09
N PRO A 19 47.35 28.72 10.57
CA PRO A 19 47.61 28.94 9.15
C PRO A 19 47.03 27.84 8.24
N GLN A 20 46.93 26.61 8.74
CA GLN A 20 46.32 25.48 8.03
C GLN A 20 44.81 25.64 7.88
N SER A 21 44.10 26.03 8.94
CA SER A 21 42.64 26.25 8.89
C SER A 21 42.29 27.44 8.00
N LYS A 22 43.10 28.51 7.99
CA LYS A 22 42.96 29.62 7.03
C LYS A 22 43.18 29.16 5.59
N LYS A 23 44.20 28.33 5.32
CA LYS A 23 44.42 27.73 3.99
C LYS A 23 43.25 26.86 3.53
N LEU A 24 42.67 26.07 4.44
CA LEU A 24 41.54 25.18 4.11
C LEU A 24 40.26 25.98 3.81
N ALA A 25 39.97 27.01 4.62
CA ALA A 25 38.85 27.91 4.40
C ALA A 25 39.01 28.70 3.10
N HIS A 26 40.21 29.26 2.83
CA HIS A 26 40.50 29.91 1.55
C HIS A 26 40.38 28.95 0.37
N SER A 27 40.83 27.69 0.50
CA SER A 27 40.66 26.67 -0.53
C SER A 27 39.19 26.33 -0.78
N HIS A 28 38.35 26.28 0.27
CA HIS A 28 36.92 26.03 0.14
C HIS A 28 36.18 27.21 -0.52
N VAL A 29 36.52 28.44 -0.14
CA VAL A 29 35.97 29.66 -0.75
C VAL A 29 36.43 29.80 -2.21
N LEU A 30 37.69 29.50 -2.51
CA LEU A 30 38.21 29.48 -3.88
C LEU A 30 37.51 28.40 -4.71
N ARG A 31 37.26 27.20 -4.16
CA ARG A 31 36.51 26.13 -4.85
C ARG A 31 35.05 26.52 -5.12
N GLN A 32 34.37 27.16 -4.17
CA GLN A 32 33.02 27.68 -4.38
C GLN A 32 32.97 28.80 -5.41
N ARG A 33 33.95 29.72 -5.38
CA ARG A 33 34.08 30.78 -6.40
C ARG A 33 34.37 30.19 -7.79
N HIS A 34 35.26 29.22 -7.89
CA HIS A 34 35.56 28.53 -9.16
C HIS A 34 34.37 27.72 -9.68
N ALA A 35 33.53 27.17 -8.80
CA ALA A 35 32.29 26.49 -9.17
C ALA A 35 31.23 27.48 -9.68
N LYS A 36 31.11 28.66 -9.03
CA LYS A 36 30.21 29.74 -9.46
C LYS A 36 30.65 30.35 -10.79
N GLU A 37 31.95 30.58 -10.97
CA GLU A 37 32.53 31.05 -12.25
C GLU A 37 32.38 30.00 -13.35
N ARG A 38 32.52 28.69 -13.06
CA ARG A 38 32.22 27.63 -14.03
C ARG A 38 30.76 27.66 -14.46
N ARG A 39 29.81 27.74 -13.51
CA ARG A 39 28.38 27.85 -13.83
C ARG A 39 28.09 29.09 -14.68
N SER A 40 28.68 30.23 -14.33
CA SER A 40 28.50 31.47 -15.09
C SER A 40 29.08 31.39 -16.51
N ARG A 41 30.23 30.72 -16.69
CA ARG A 41 30.82 30.47 -18.01
C ARG A 41 30.01 29.45 -18.81
N THR A 42 29.46 28.42 -18.17
CA THR A 42 28.55 27.45 -18.81
C THR A 42 27.27 28.14 -19.28
N MET A 43 26.68 29.02 -18.46
CA MET A 43 25.51 29.83 -18.84
C MET A 43 25.86 30.78 -20.00
N ALA A 44 26.98 31.51 -19.92
CA ALA A 44 27.40 32.41 -21.01
C ALA A 44 27.76 31.66 -22.31
N TYR A 45 28.28 30.42 -22.20
CA TYR A 45 28.54 29.55 -23.35
C TYR A 45 27.23 29.02 -23.96
N GLN A 46 26.27 28.62 -23.12
CA GLN A 46 24.92 28.24 -23.55
C GLN A 46 24.20 29.42 -24.23
N ASP A 47 24.33 30.64 -23.71
CA ASP A 47 23.78 31.85 -24.34
C ASP A 47 24.47 32.17 -25.67
N LYS A 48 25.80 32.01 -25.77
CA LYS A 48 26.51 32.16 -27.05
C LYS A 48 26.13 31.09 -28.07
N ILE A 49 25.87 29.85 -27.65
CA ILE A 49 25.31 28.81 -28.50
C ILE A 49 23.90 29.21 -28.95
N ARG A 50 23.07 29.76 -28.07
CA ARG A 50 21.70 30.23 -28.34
C ARG A 50 21.69 31.38 -29.36
N VAL A 51 22.63 32.33 -29.25
CA VAL A 51 22.78 33.45 -30.19
C VAL A 51 23.33 32.99 -31.55
N ARG A 52 24.27 32.01 -31.58
CA ARG A 52 24.74 31.40 -32.84
C ARG A 52 23.67 30.55 -33.53
N GLN A 53 22.79 29.90 -32.78
CA GLN A 53 21.65 29.15 -33.32
C GLN A 53 20.56 30.08 -33.89
N ASN A 54 20.38 31.29 -33.32
CA ASN A 54 19.40 32.27 -33.79
C ASN A 54 19.80 33.05 -35.06
N GLN A 55 21.05 33.00 -35.52
CA GLN A 55 21.48 33.69 -36.75
C GLN A 55 21.34 32.86 -38.04
N ASN A 56 20.99 31.57 -37.94
CA ASN A 56 20.97 30.66 -39.08
C ASN A 56 19.60 30.06 -39.44
N TRP A 57 18.50 30.51 -38.85
CA TRP A 57 17.18 29.91 -39.05
C TRP A 57 16.05 30.95 -39.13
N ASP A 58 16.04 31.74 -40.21
CA ASP A 58 14.79 32.28 -40.78
C ASP A 58 14.15 31.18 -41.63
N THR A 59 13.55 30.19 -40.97
CA THR A 59 12.47 29.29 -41.46
C THR A 59 12.26 28.20 -40.40
N GLU A 60 11.01 28.03 -39.95
CA GLU A 60 10.52 26.95 -39.08
C GLU A 60 11.01 26.93 -37.61
N GLN A 61 10.14 27.38 -36.70
CA GLN A 61 10.33 27.28 -35.24
C GLN A 61 9.87 25.94 -34.67
N PRO A 62 10.64 25.31 -33.76
CA PRO A 62 10.13 24.38 -32.77
C PRO A 62 9.90 25.04 -31.40
N ASP A 63 8.89 24.50 -30.75
CA ASP A 63 7.98 25.11 -29.80
C ASP A 63 8.42 24.88 -28.35
N ASN A 64 8.77 25.94 -27.61
CA ASN A 64 9.09 25.89 -26.18
C ASN A 64 7.82 26.04 -25.29
N SER A 65 6.65 25.67 -25.80
CA SER A 65 5.36 25.91 -25.15
C SER A 65 4.87 24.81 -24.20
N PHE A 66 5.62 23.73 -23.96
CA PHE A 66 5.04 22.59 -23.25
C PHE A 66 4.68 22.91 -21.78
N GLN A 67 5.44 23.79 -21.11
CA GLN A 67 5.11 24.22 -19.74
C GLN A 67 4.09 25.37 -19.69
N SER A 68 4.05 26.29 -20.66
CA SER A 68 3.06 27.38 -20.65
C SER A 68 1.68 26.95 -21.16
N ARG A 69 1.61 25.93 -22.06
CA ARG A 69 0.34 25.36 -22.54
C ARG A 69 -0.30 24.37 -21.56
N MET A 70 0.48 23.70 -20.71
CA MET A 70 -0.06 22.75 -19.72
C MET A 70 -0.95 23.42 -18.67
N LEU A 71 -0.85 24.74 -18.46
CA LEU A 71 -1.59 25.48 -17.42
C LEU A 71 -2.43 26.66 -17.94
N GLY A 72 -2.50 26.91 -19.26
CA GLY A 72 -3.32 27.98 -19.82
C GLY A 72 -2.92 29.43 -19.45
N TYR A 73 -1.83 29.64 -18.73
CA TYR A 73 -1.38 30.97 -18.32
C TYR A 73 -0.40 31.57 -19.34
N CYS A 74 -0.80 32.68 -19.98
CA CYS A 74 0.08 33.54 -20.79
C CYS A 74 0.94 34.51 -19.93
N LYS A 75 0.92 34.39 -18.60
CA LYS A 75 1.71 35.20 -17.64
C LYS A 75 2.14 34.38 -16.42
N ASP A 76 3.12 34.90 -15.67
CA ASP A 76 3.62 34.34 -14.40
C ASP A 76 2.45 33.88 -13.50
N PRO A 77 2.36 32.60 -13.08
CA PRO A 77 1.27 32.11 -12.23
C PRO A 77 1.17 32.86 -10.89
N PHE A 78 2.25 33.45 -10.37
CA PHE A 78 2.20 34.27 -9.15
C PHE A 78 1.63 35.68 -9.38
N SER A 79 1.48 36.12 -10.63
CA SER A 79 0.77 37.35 -10.98
C SER A 79 -0.76 37.20 -10.99
N ALA A 80 -1.27 35.97 -10.80
CA ALA A 80 -2.68 35.64 -10.81
C ALA A 80 -3.33 35.53 -9.40
N LEU A 81 -2.59 35.84 -8.33
CA LEU A 81 -3.11 35.79 -6.96
C LEU A 81 -4.17 36.88 -6.74
N ILE A 82 -5.35 36.48 -6.23
CA ILE A 82 -6.46 37.40 -5.92
C ILE A 82 -6.08 38.52 -4.92
N ARG A 83 -5.10 38.27 -4.04
CA ARG A 83 -4.54 39.27 -3.14
C ARG A 83 -3.08 38.99 -2.79
N PRO A 84 -2.32 40.00 -2.35
CA PRO A 84 -1.03 39.77 -1.70
C PRO A 84 -1.20 38.84 -0.50
N LEU A 85 -0.39 37.79 -0.45
CA LEU A 85 -0.38 36.84 0.66
C LEU A 85 0.60 37.27 1.74
N THR A 86 0.27 36.98 3.00
CA THR A 86 1.21 37.10 4.11
C THR A 86 2.34 36.06 3.98
N SER A 87 3.46 36.25 4.68
CA SER A 87 4.55 35.27 4.68
C SER A 87 4.11 33.87 5.14
N GLN A 88 3.13 33.80 6.05
CA GLN A 88 2.56 32.54 6.52
C GLN A 88 1.68 31.88 5.44
N GLU A 89 0.83 32.64 4.76
CA GLU A 89 0.00 32.15 3.67
C GLU A 89 0.84 31.70 2.45
N TYR A 90 1.91 32.43 2.14
CA TYR A 90 2.88 31.99 1.14
C TYR A 90 3.53 30.66 1.51
N PHE A 91 3.89 30.48 2.78
CA PHE A 91 4.41 29.21 3.26
C PHE A 91 3.38 28.09 3.11
N LEU A 92 2.13 28.31 3.50
CA LEU A 92 1.05 27.33 3.36
C LEU A 92 0.76 26.97 1.90
N LEU A 93 0.73 27.96 1.00
CA LEU A 93 0.56 27.72 -0.44
C LEU A 93 1.71 26.87 -0.99
N ASN A 94 2.95 27.24 -0.67
CA ASN A 94 4.13 26.51 -1.10
C ASN A 94 4.15 25.08 -0.55
N TYR A 95 3.84 24.90 0.74
CA TYR A 95 3.74 23.59 1.38
C TYR A 95 2.64 22.74 0.75
N TYR A 96 1.49 23.33 0.45
CA TYR A 96 0.40 22.64 -0.22
C TYR A 96 0.84 22.08 -1.57
N VAL A 97 1.45 22.92 -2.41
CA VAL A 97 1.87 22.55 -3.77
C VAL A 97 3.05 21.56 -3.77
N SER A 98 4.03 21.76 -2.89
CA SER A 98 5.26 20.97 -2.89
C SER A 98 5.19 19.69 -2.07
N VAL A 99 4.27 19.59 -1.10
CA VAL A 99 4.17 18.46 -0.17
C VAL A 99 2.79 17.83 -0.19
N ASN A 100 1.72 18.60 0.09
CA ASN A 100 0.38 18.01 0.20
C ASN A 100 -0.11 17.42 -1.12
N VAL A 101 0.10 18.11 -2.23
CA VAL A 101 -0.35 17.64 -3.54
C VAL A 101 0.38 16.34 -3.94
N PRO A 102 1.74 16.28 -3.96
CA PRO A 102 2.45 15.03 -4.23
C PRO A 102 2.02 13.88 -3.29
N TYR A 103 1.86 14.17 -2.00
CA TYR A 103 1.38 13.19 -1.02
C TYR A 103 -0.03 12.69 -1.37
N LYS A 104 -1.01 13.56 -1.62
CA LYS A 104 -2.40 13.15 -1.93
C LYS A 104 -2.53 12.41 -3.27
N VAL A 105 -1.71 12.76 -4.26
CA VAL A 105 -1.68 12.09 -5.58
C VAL A 105 -1.21 10.63 -5.46
N LEU A 106 -0.34 10.31 -4.50
CA LEU A 106 0.10 8.94 -4.20
C LEU A 106 -1.03 8.06 -3.64
N TYR A 107 -1.99 8.64 -2.93
CA TYR A 107 -3.09 7.89 -2.27
C TYR A 107 -4.43 7.94 -3.04
N CYS A 108 -4.55 8.76 -4.09
CA CYS A 108 -5.78 8.84 -4.87
C CYS A 108 -5.51 9.12 -6.35
N ASN A 109 -5.62 8.07 -7.18
CA ASN A 109 -5.42 8.17 -8.63
C ASN A 109 -6.46 9.05 -9.34
N LEU A 110 -7.64 9.27 -8.74
CA LEU A 110 -8.68 10.19 -9.24
C LEU A 110 -8.28 11.68 -9.16
N LEU A 111 -7.31 12.03 -8.31
CA LEU A 111 -6.92 13.42 -8.04
C LEU A 111 -5.66 13.86 -8.82
N ARG A 112 -5.06 12.94 -9.58
CA ARG A 112 -3.73 13.11 -10.21
C ARG A 112 -3.69 14.25 -11.23
N ASP A 113 -4.69 14.35 -12.11
CA ASP A 113 -4.63 15.27 -13.26
C ASP A 113 -5.51 16.54 -13.11
N GLN A 114 -6.47 16.56 -12.18
CA GLN A 114 -7.45 17.65 -12.05
C GLN A 114 -7.24 18.57 -10.83
N ILE A 115 -6.70 18.10 -9.70
CA ILE A 115 -6.44 19.00 -8.54
C ILE A 115 -5.41 20.08 -8.89
N LEU A 116 -4.35 19.70 -9.60
CA LEU A 116 -3.28 20.61 -9.99
C LEU A 116 -3.70 21.61 -11.08
N LYS A 117 -4.52 21.17 -12.04
CA LYS A 117 -4.99 22.01 -13.16
C LYS A 117 -6.16 22.93 -12.79
N ASP A 118 -7.16 22.39 -12.08
CA ASP A 118 -8.44 23.09 -11.91
C ASP A 118 -8.61 23.68 -10.50
N TRP A 119 -8.26 22.93 -9.45
CA TRP A 119 -8.47 23.39 -8.06
C TRP A 119 -7.50 24.48 -7.61
N VAL A 120 -6.20 24.32 -7.89
CA VAL A 120 -5.22 25.35 -7.53
C VAL A 120 -5.45 26.62 -8.34
N GLY A 121 -5.74 26.49 -9.64
CA GLY A 121 -6.07 27.63 -10.50
C GLY A 121 -7.33 28.38 -10.04
N LEU A 122 -8.42 27.66 -9.74
CA LEU A 122 -9.66 28.23 -9.19
C LEU A 122 -9.44 28.87 -7.81
N ALA A 123 -8.66 28.23 -6.94
CA ALA A 123 -8.36 28.75 -5.62
C ALA A 123 -7.47 30.00 -5.67
N MET A 124 -6.60 30.14 -6.67
CA MET A 124 -5.78 31.35 -6.82
C MET A 124 -6.60 32.58 -7.21
N ILE A 125 -7.77 32.37 -7.84
CA ILE A 125 -8.68 33.44 -8.28
C ILE A 125 -9.89 33.67 -7.35
N ASP A 126 -10.06 32.88 -6.28
CA ASP A 126 -11.11 33.09 -5.28
C ASP A 126 -10.55 32.97 -3.86
N GLU A 127 -10.71 34.04 -3.06
CA GLU A 127 -10.15 34.13 -1.71
C GLU A 127 -10.72 33.07 -0.78
N ASN A 128 -12.00 32.75 -0.91
CA ASN A 128 -12.64 31.83 0.01
C ASN A 128 -12.22 30.39 -0.29
N LEU A 129 -12.01 30.04 -1.56
CA LEU A 129 -11.51 28.73 -1.96
C LEU A 129 -10.02 28.57 -1.61
N LEU A 130 -9.21 29.63 -1.76
CA LEU A 130 -7.83 29.65 -1.29
C LEU A 130 -7.72 29.28 0.19
N GLU A 131 -8.59 29.85 1.01
CA GLU A 131 -8.57 29.63 2.45
C GLU A 131 -9.16 28.28 2.85
N SER A 132 -10.33 27.94 2.32
CA SER A 132 -11.07 26.73 2.71
C SER A 132 -10.57 25.43 2.06
N ALA A 133 -9.86 25.51 0.93
CA ALA A 133 -9.29 24.33 0.26
C ALA A 133 -7.78 24.22 0.45
N ILE A 134 -7.02 25.30 0.18
CA ILE A 134 -5.56 25.24 0.18
C ILE A 134 -5.03 25.46 1.60
N PHE A 135 -5.32 26.61 2.23
CA PHE A 135 -4.74 26.94 3.54
C PHE A 135 -5.26 26.06 4.66
N LEU A 136 -6.56 25.72 4.65
CA LEU A 136 -7.12 24.75 5.58
C LEU A 136 -6.38 23.40 5.49
N SER A 137 -6.29 22.82 4.30
CA SER A 137 -5.61 21.54 4.07
C SER A 137 -4.13 21.60 4.46
N ALA A 138 -3.41 22.66 4.07
CA ALA A 138 -1.99 22.83 4.41
C ALA A 138 -1.76 22.98 5.92
N SER A 139 -2.52 23.85 6.57
CA SER A 139 -2.40 24.09 8.01
C SER A 139 -2.80 22.85 8.82
N GLN A 140 -3.81 22.11 8.38
CA GLN A 140 -4.26 20.88 9.01
C GLN A 140 -3.19 19.77 8.91
N GLU A 141 -2.52 19.60 7.76
CA GLU A 141 -1.39 18.66 7.63
C GLU A 141 -0.21 19.05 8.53
N LEU A 142 0.14 20.33 8.57
CA LEU A 142 1.21 20.82 9.43
C LEU A 142 0.87 20.65 10.92
N LEU A 143 -0.39 20.89 11.30
CA LEU A 143 -0.88 20.66 12.66
C LEU A 143 -0.83 19.17 13.01
N ARG A 144 -0.98 18.25 12.06
CA ARG A 144 -0.75 16.81 12.32
C ARG A 144 0.71 16.53 12.64
N ALA A 145 1.64 17.13 11.90
CA ALA A 145 3.07 16.98 12.17
C ALA A 145 3.48 17.63 13.50
N CYS A 146 2.79 18.71 13.91
CA CYS A 146 3.06 19.48 15.12
C CYS A 146 1.79 19.69 15.98
N PRO A 147 1.24 18.64 16.65
CA PRO A 147 -0.10 18.70 17.30
C PRO A 147 -0.25 19.73 18.41
N ASN A 148 0.86 20.10 19.04
CA ASN A 148 0.88 21.03 20.17
C ASN A 148 1.18 22.48 19.75
N ASP A 149 1.27 22.78 18.45
CA ASP A 149 1.52 24.14 17.97
C ASP A 149 0.23 24.99 18.11
N PRO A 150 0.20 25.99 19.01
CA PRO A 150 -0.98 26.79 19.25
C PRO A 150 -1.30 27.73 18.08
N VAL A 151 -0.31 28.11 17.27
CA VAL A 151 -0.48 29.00 16.12
C VAL A 151 -1.13 28.24 14.98
N LEU A 152 -0.61 27.04 14.65
CA LEU A 152 -1.21 26.18 13.62
C LEU A 152 -2.64 25.79 14.01
N LYS A 153 -2.87 25.43 15.27
CA LYS A 153 -4.21 25.09 15.77
C LYS A 153 -5.20 26.23 15.59
N LYS A 154 -4.78 27.45 15.89
CA LYS A 154 -5.59 28.66 15.71
C LYS A 154 -5.87 28.92 14.23
N MET A 155 -4.85 28.90 13.38
CA MET A 155 -4.99 29.15 11.94
C MET A 155 -5.93 28.13 11.27
N THR A 156 -5.77 26.84 11.57
CA THR A 156 -6.64 25.79 11.02
C THR A 156 -8.10 26.00 11.42
N LEU A 157 -8.35 26.37 12.67
CA LEU A 157 -9.71 26.67 13.14
C LEU A 157 -10.30 27.90 12.45
N GLU A 158 -9.50 28.95 12.26
CA GLU A 158 -9.90 30.18 11.56
C GLU A 158 -10.28 29.92 10.10
N TYR A 159 -9.46 29.19 9.35
CA TYR A 159 -9.77 28.84 7.95
C TYR A 159 -11.01 27.95 7.83
N LYS A 160 -11.17 26.97 8.73
CA LYS A 160 -12.35 26.11 8.77
C LYS A 160 -13.62 26.91 9.09
N GLN A 161 -13.55 27.79 10.09
CA GLN A 161 -14.66 28.66 10.46
C GLN A 161 -15.05 29.60 9.32
N LYS A 162 -14.07 30.17 8.60
CA LYS A 162 -14.32 31.06 7.46
C LYS A 162 -15.01 30.32 6.31
N GLY A 163 -14.53 29.12 5.96
CA GLY A 163 -15.18 28.25 4.96
C GLY A 163 -16.64 27.93 5.31
N LEU A 164 -16.91 27.52 6.55
CA LEU A 164 -18.26 27.23 7.03
C LEU A 164 -19.17 28.47 7.01
N CYS A 165 -18.65 29.63 7.42
CA CYS A 165 -19.40 30.89 7.40
C CYS A 165 -19.77 31.31 5.97
N THR A 166 -18.83 31.19 5.02
CA THR A 166 -19.08 31.54 3.62
C THR A 166 -20.13 30.62 3.00
N LEU A 167 -20.04 29.31 3.26
CA LEU A 167 -21.03 28.37 2.75
C LEU A 167 -22.41 28.60 3.37
N ARG A 168 -22.48 28.87 4.69
CA ARG A 168 -23.74 29.18 5.37
C ARG A 168 -24.41 30.44 4.80
N LYS A 169 -23.64 31.48 4.48
CA LYS A 169 -24.15 32.70 3.83
C LYS A 169 -24.73 32.40 2.45
N ALA A 170 -24.04 31.58 1.65
CA ALA A 170 -24.53 31.17 0.34
C ALA A 170 -25.86 30.40 0.43
N VAL A 171 -25.96 29.44 1.37
CA VAL A 171 -27.17 28.62 1.57
C VAL A 171 -28.33 29.43 2.16
N SER A 172 -28.05 30.44 2.98
CA SER A 172 -29.09 31.27 3.62
C SER A 172 -29.58 32.42 2.73
N SER A 173 -29.03 32.57 1.53
CA SER A 173 -29.46 33.58 0.55
C SER A 173 -30.88 33.28 0.04
N SER A 174 -31.72 34.31 -0.07
CA SER A 174 -33.10 34.20 -0.55
C SER A 174 -33.22 33.77 -2.02
N GLU A 175 -32.17 33.97 -2.82
CA GLU A 175 -32.17 33.63 -4.25
C GLU A 175 -31.59 32.23 -4.54
N GLN A 176 -30.91 31.59 -3.57
CA GLN A 176 -30.28 30.26 -3.67
C GLN A 176 -29.52 29.99 -4.99
N VAL A 177 -28.91 31.02 -5.59
CA VAL A 177 -28.05 30.86 -6.76
C VAL A 177 -26.67 30.39 -6.29
N PHE A 178 -26.33 29.13 -6.58
CA PHE A 178 -25.04 28.55 -6.22
C PHE A 178 -24.04 28.68 -7.36
N SER A 179 -22.84 29.17 -7.03
CA SER A 179 -21.71 29.22 -7.96
C SER A 179 -20.82 27.99 -7.85
N LEU A 180 -19.96 27.77 -8.85
CA LEU A 180 -18.92 26.74 -8.80
C LEU A 180 -18.02 26.87 -7.56
N VAL A 181 -17.77 28.10 -7.10
CA VAL A 181 -17.01 28.36 -5.87
C VAL A 181 -17.73 27.76 -4.66
N ASN A 182 -19.05 27.92 -4.55
CA ASN A 182 -19.81 27.37 -3.41
C ASN A 182 -19.79 25.84 -3.39
N VAL A 183 -19.91 25.21 -4.56
CA VAL A 183 -19.80 23.76 -4.73
C VAL A 183 -18.40 23.28 -4.35
N ALA A 184 -17.35 23.94 -4.83
CA ALA A 184 -15.96 23.61 -4.53
C ALA A 184 -15.61 23.78 -3.05
N GLN A 185 -16.16 24.80 -2.38
CA GLN A 185 -16.00 24.99 -0.94
C GLN A 185 -16.66 23.88 -0.12
N ALA A 186 -17.88 23.48 -0.47
CA ALA A 186 -18.57 22.37 0.19
C ALA A 186 -17.77 21.05 0.06
N LEU A 187 -17.23 20.80 -1.14
CA LEU A 187 -16.34 19.67 -1.40
C LEU A 187 -15.05 19.74 -0.58
N ALA A 188 -14.38 20.90 -0.55
CA ALA A 188 -13.15 21.09 0.21
C ALA A 188 -13.35 20.81 1.71
N LEU A 189 -14.46 21.27 2.29
CA LEU A 189 -14.83 20.98 3.67
C LEU A 189 -15.14 19.49 3.88
N ALA A 190 -15.81 18.83 2.94
CA ALA A 190 -16.03 17.38 3.02
C ALA A 190 -14.72 16.60 3.06
N PHE A 191 -13.76 16.95 2.18
CA PHE A 191 -12.44 16.31 2.15
C PHE A 191 -11.63 16.56 3.42
N ASP A 192 -11.73 17.74 4.02
CA ASP A 192 -11.09 18.05 5.31
C ASP A 192 -11.58 17.12 6.43
N GLU A 193 -12.89 16.85 6.48
CA GLU A 193 -13.47 15.95 7.49
C GLU A 193 -12.97 14.50 7.37
N VAL A 194 -12.77 14.01 6.15
CA VAL A 194 -12.30 12.63 5.90
C VAL A 194 -10.79 12.50 6.10
N SER A 195 -10.01 13.54 5.82
CA SER A 195 -8.55 13.50 5.91
C SER A 195 -8.02 13.48 7.36
N THR A 196 -8.87 13.54 8.39
CA THR A 196 -8.45 13.62 9.81
C THR A 196 -8.35 12.21 10.44
N PRO A 197 -7.17 11.76 10.95
CA PRO A 197 -7.06 10.44 11.61
C PRO A 197 -7.91 10.34 12.90
N GLY A 198 -8.61 9.21 13.10
CA GLY A 198 -9.52 8.98 14.25
C GLY A 198 -10.98 9.45 14.02
N SER A 199 -11.34 9.80 12.78
CA SER A 199 -12.59 10.43 12.37
C SER A 199 -13.81 9.51 12.26
N VAL A 200 -13.89 8.40 13.02
CA VAL A 200 -15.08 7.52 13.03
C VAL A 200 -16.37 8.31 13.33
N GLY A 201 -16.28 9.45 14.04
CA GLY A 201 -17.40 10.36 14.31
C GLY A 201 -17.60 11.52 13.31
N ARG A 202 -16.73 11.75 12.32
CA ARG A 202 -16.83 12.89 11.38
C ARG A 202 -17.17 12.50 9.95
N THR A 203 -17.16 11.20 9.63
CA THR A 203 -17.65 10.68 8.35
C THR A 203 -19.09 11.12 8.06
N GLU A 204 -19.94 11.18 9.10
CA GLU A 204 -21.32 11.68 8.98
C GLU A 204 -21.38 13.18 8.64
N ILE A 205 -20.42 13.97 9.11
CA ILE A 205 -20.31 15.39 8.78
C ILE A 205 -19.82 15.56 7.34
N ALA A 206 -18.83 14.77 6.92
CA ALA A 206 -18.36 14.73 5.53
C ALA A 206 -19.50 14.39 4.56
N LYS A 207 -20.31 13.37 4.91
CA LYS A 207 -21.50 12.97 4.16
C LYS A 207 -22.49 14.11 4.01
N LYS A 208 -22.79 14.84 5.09
CA LYS A 208 -23.68 16.01 5.05
C LYS A 208 -23.14 17.14 4.16
N HIS A 209 -21.83 17.38 4.16
CA HIS A 209 -21.22 18.36 3.26
C HIS A 209 -21.39 17.96 1.80
N LEU A 210 -21.24 16.67 1.48
CA LEU A 210 -21.40 16.14 0.13
C LEU A 210 -22.87 16.13 -0.32
N GLU A 211 -23.81 15.73 0.54
CA GLU A 211 -25.24 15.85 0.28
C GLU A 211 -25.61 17.31 -0.03
N GLY A 212 -25.06 18.26 0.74
CA GLY A 212 -25.17 19.69 0.46
C GLY A 212 -24.58 20.09 -0.90
N THR A 213 -23.42 19.55 -1.29
CA THR A 213 -22.82 19.78 -2.61
C THR A 213 -23.77 19.35 -3.74
N PHE A 214 -24.36 18.15 -3.65
CA PHE A 214 -25.28 17.67 -4.68
C PHE A 214 -26.54 18.50 -4.77
N ALA A 215 -27.12 18.87 -3.63
CA ALA A 215 -28.28 19.76 -3.59
C ALA A 215 -27.97 21.13 -4.22
N MET A 216 -26.77 21.69 -3.99
CA MET A 216 -26.35 22.95 -4.62
C MET A 216 -26.25 22.82 -6.15
N VAL A 217 -25.69 21.71 -6.65
CA VAL A 217 -25.57 21.44 -8.09
C VAL A 217 -26.95 21.27 -8.74
N GLU A 218 -27.88 20.60 -8.06
CA GLU A 218 -29.24 20.41 -8.53
C GLU A 218 -29.99 21.74 -8.62
N VAL A 219 -29.94 22.56 -7.57
CA VAL A 219 -30.54 23.90 -7.54
C VAL A 219 -29.94 24.81 -8.62
N ALA A 220 -28.65 24.67 -8.92
CA ALA A 220 -28.00 25.42 -10.00
C ALA A 220 -28.48 25.02 -11.41
N GLY A 221 -29.23 23.93 -11.57
CA GLY A 221 -29.66 23.42 -12.89
C GLY A 221 -28.70 22.39 -13.50
N GLY A 222 -27.85 21.76 -12.69
CA GLY A 222 -26.87 20.75 -13.10
C GLY A 222 -25.44 21.28 -13.26
N LEU A 223 -24.49 20.38 -13.55
CA LEU A 223 -23.08 20.77 -13.71
C LEU A 223 -22.83 21.64 -14.96
N GLN A 224 -23.69 21.52 -15.97
CA GLN A 224 -23.58 22.23 -17.24
C GLN A 224 -23.95 23.72 -17.11
N SER A 225 -24.93 24.05 -16.25
CA SER A 225 -25.34 25.44 -15.98
C SER A 225 -24.31 26.22 -15.16
N LEU A 226 -23.36 25.53 -14.51
CA LEU A 226 -22.21 26.13 -13.82
C LEU A 226 -21.05 26.48 -14.77
N GLY A 227 -21.23 26.32 -16.09
CA GLY A 227 -20.26 26.77 -17.11
C GLY A 227 -19.05 25.86 -17.30
N ILE A 228 -19.19 24.56 -17.00
CA ILE A 228 -18.07 23.63 -16.94
C ILE A 228 -17.98 22.76 -18.20
N THR A 229 -16.95 22.95 -19.00
CA THR A 229 -16.48 21.97 -20.01
C THR A 229 -15.13 21.42 -19.53
N GLY A 230 -15.10 20.20 -18.98
CA GLY A 230 -13.87 19.58 -18.45
C GLY A 230 -14.00 18.78 -17.16
N LEU A 231 -15.12 18.91 -16.43
CA LEU A 231 -15.46 18.06 -15.28
C LEU A 231 -16.66 17.15 -15.55
N ASP A 232 -16.77 16.62 -16.77
CA ASP A 232 -17.77 15.57 -17.08
C ASP A 232 -17.59 14.34 -16.17
N GLN A 233 -16.44 14.19 -15.52
CA GLN A 233 -16.19 13.18 -14.49
C GLN A 233 -16.75 13.53 -13.08
N LEU A 234 -17.14 14.78 -12.78
CA LEU A 234 -17.95 15.07 -11.58
C LEU A 234 -19.37 14.49 -11.71
N SER A 235 -19.88 14.32 -12.93
CA SER A 235 -21.08 13.49 -13.16
C SER A 235 -20.81 12.01 -12.83
N SER A 236 -19.54 11.56 -12.85
CA SER A 236 -19.16 10.23 -12.32
C SER A 236 -19.08 10.22 -10.79
N ILE A 237 -18.87 11.37 -10.15
CA ILE A 237 -18.99 11.56 -8.69
C ILE A 237 -20.47 11.57 -8.26
N SER A 238 -21.41 11.91 -9.16
CA SER A 238 -22.86 11.75 -8.94
C SER A 238 -23.31 10.28 -8.80
N LYS A 239 -22.47 9.31 -9.16
CA LYS A 239 -22.69 7.93 -8.77
C LYS A 239 -22.23 7.76 -7.33
N ILE A 240 -23.20 7.83 -6.42
CA ILE A 240 -23.13 7.47 -5.00
C ILE A 240 -22.26 6.21 -4.75
N GLU A 241 -22.12 5.30 -5.72
CA GLU A 241 -21.22 4.14 -5.68
C GLU A 241 -19.72 4.45 -5.56
N TYR A 242 -19.20 5.50 -6.21
CA TYR A 242 -17.78 5.86 -6.14
C TYR A 242 -17.45 6.68 -4.89
N LEU A 243 -18.40 7.47 -4.39
CA LEU A 243 -18.29 8.09 -3.08
C LEU A 243 -18.52 7.09 -1.96
N ASN A 244 -19.32 6.03 -2.13
CA ASN A 244 -19.34 4.90 -1.21
C ASN A 244 -17.98 4.20 -1.13
N HIS A 245 -17.12 4.31 -2.13
CA HIS A 245 -15.75 3.81 -2.09
C HIS A 245 -14.81 4.67 -1.23
N PHE A 246 -15.05 5.99 -1.20
CA PHE A 246 -14.27 6.97 -0.42
C PHE A 246 -14.86 7.19 1.00
N ILE A 247 -16.17 7.07 1.13
CA ILE A 247 -17.02 7.10 2.34
C ILE A 247 -17.51 5.67 2.61
N MET A 248 -16.67 4.64 2.42
CA MET A 248 -17.04 3.36 3.00
C MET A 248 -17.16 3.64 4.50
N SER A 249 -18.41 3.62 5.00
CA SER A 249 -18.70 3.20 6.36
C SER A 249 -17.71 2.09 6.62
N THR A 250 -16.76 2.32 7.52
CA THR A 250 -15.67 1.36 7.76
C THR A 250 -16.36 0.02 7.88
N PRO A 251 -16.12 -0.93 6.96
CA PRO A 251 -16.98 -2.11 6.87
C PRO A 251 -17.04 -2.73 8.25
N ALA A 252 -18.26 -3.07 8.69
CA ALA A 252 -18.52 -3.43 10.08
C ALA A 252 -17.45 -4.43 10.56
N SER A 253 -16.59 -3.95 11.45
CA SER A 253 -15.38 -4.66 11.87
C SER A 253 -15.66 -5.42 13.15
N SER A 254 -15.31 -6.70 13.20
CA SER A 254 -15.32 -7.51 14.42
C SER A 254 -14.31 -6.98 15.46
N ILE A 255 -13.30 -6.23 15.01
CA ILE A 255 -12.19 -5.72 15.82
C ILE A 255 -12.10 -4.19 15.75
N PRO A 256 -12.06 -3.48 16.89
CA PRO A 256 -11.89 -2.03 16.90
C PRO A 256 -10.55 -1.57 16.31
N ILE A 257 -10.54 -0.46 15.58
CA ILE A 257 -9.32 0.21 15.11
C ILE A 257 -8.40 0.53 16.31
N GLY A 258 -7.08 0.42 16.11
CA GLY A 258 -6.09 0.59 17.16
C GLY A 258 -5.86 -0.66 18.02
N SER A 259 -6.64 -1.73 17.80
CA SER A 259 -6.38 -3.04 18.38
C SER A 259 -5.08 -3.65 17.87
N TRP A 260 -4.51 -4.56 18.66
CA TRP A 260 -3.34 -5.33 18.28
C TRP A 260 -3.69 -6.59 17.48
N VAL A 261 -2.92 -6.85 16.43
CA VAL A 261 -2.97 -8.07 15.62
C VAL A 261 -1.59 -8.74 15.65
N LEU A 262 -1.56 -10.02 15.98
CA LEU A 262 -0.35 -10.82 15.87
C LEU A 262 -0.20 -11.32 14.43
N VAL A 263 0.91 -11.04 13.75
CA VAL A 263 1.25 -11.62 12.45
C VAL A 263 2.49 -12.50 12.59
N THR A 264 2.33 -13.81 12.43
CA THR A 264 3.47 -14.71 12.59
C THR A 264 4.34 -14.77 11.33
N GLY A 265 5.66 -14.87 11.49
CA GLY A 265 6.60 -14.99 10.37
C GLY A 265 6.77 -13.69 9.58
N ALA A 266 6.88 -12.57 10.30
CA ALA A 266 6.82 -11.19 9.78
C ALA A 266 7.77 -10.88 8.61
N THR A 267 8.90 -11.59 8.52
CA THR A 267 9.89 -11.44 7.45
C THR A 267 9.54 -12.17 6.15
N GLY A 268 8.42 -12.90 6.11
CA GLY A 268 7.95 -13.62 4.94
C GLY A 268 7.30 -12.71 3.88
N PHE A 269 7.29 -13.19 2.64
CA PHE A 269 6.74 -12.44 1.51
C PHE A 269 5.27 -12.03 1.75
N ILE A 270 4.38 -12.99 1.99
CA ILE A 270 2.95 -12.70 2.28
C ILE A 270 2.80 -11.93 3.61
N ALA A 271 3.49 -12.37 4.67
CA ALA A 271 3.34 -11.80 6.01
C ALA A 271 3.70 -10.32 6.05
N SER A 272 4.78 -9.90 5.38
CA SER A 272 5.18 -8.48 5.35
C SER A 272 4.12 -7.59 4.69
N HIS A 273 3.44 -8.07 3.65
CA HIS A 273 2.30 -7.37 3.06
C HIS A 273 1.06 -7.37 3.97
N VAL A 274 0.77 -8.47 4.68
CA VAL A 274 -0.33 -8.52 5.68
C VAL A 274 -0.10 -7.47 6.77
N ILE A 275 1.12 -7.36 7.29
CA ILE A 275 1.52 -6.32 8.26
C ILE A 275 1.25 -4.93 7.69
N ARG A 276 1.74 -4.66 6.47
CA ARG A 276 1.53 -3.38 5.77
C ARG A 276 0.03 -3.02 5.70
N GLN A 277 -0.81 -3.96 5.31
CA GLN A 277 -2.25 -3.74 5.16
C GLN A 277 -2.96 -3.46 6.50
N PHE A 278 -2.58 -4.14 7.60
CA PHE A 278 -3.12 -3.84 8.93
C PHE A 278 -2.68 -2.48 9.46
N LEU A 279 -1.39 -2.16 9.36
CA LEU A 279 -0.83 -0.87 9.81
C LEU A 279 -1.47 0.31 9.06
N HIS A 280 -1.62 0.19 7.74
CA HIS A 280 -2.27 1.23 6.91
C HIS A 280 -3.74 1.46 7.29
N ARG A 281 -4.41 0.48 7.89
CA ARG A 281 -5.81 0.58 8.37
C ARG A 281 -5.92 1.01 9.84
N GLY A 282 -4.81 1.42 10.45
CA GLY A 282 -4.78 1.93 11.82
C GLY A 282 -4.80 0.85 12.90
N TYR A 283 -4.50 -0.40 12.56
CA TYR A 283 -4.26 -1.44 13.56
C TYR A 283 -2.81 -1.43 14.02
N LYS A 284 -2.58 -1.96 15.22
CA LYS A 284 -1.23 -2.19 15.73
C LYS A 284 -0.84 -3.62 15.42
N VAL A 285 0.44 -3.85 15.13
CA VAL A 285 0.90 -5.17 14.70
C VAL A 285 2.09 -5.63 15.52
N ARG A 286 1.97 -6.83 16.09
CA ARG A 286 3.10 -7.57 16.65
C ARG A 286 3.52 -8.63 15.63
N GLY A 287 4.74 -8.56 15.11
CA GLY A 287 5.30 -9.52 14.18
C GLY A 287 6.15 -10.58 14.89
N THR A 288 5.95 -11.88 14.61
CA THR A 288 6.91 -12.90 15.11
C THR A 288 8.04 -13.14 14.12
N VAL A 289 9.26 -13.31 14.63
CA VAL A 289 10.46 -13.61 13.83
C VAL A 289 11.30 -14.69 14.51
N ARG A 290 12.08 -15.44 13.74
CA ARG A 290 13.04 -16.41 14.31
C ARG A 290 14.29 -15.72 14.85
N ASP A 291 14.70 -14.64 14.20
CA ASP A 291 15.91 -13.87 14.49
C ASP A 291 15.65 -12.39 14.20
N LEU A 292 15.82 -11.54 15.23
CA LEU A 292 15.64 -10.09 15.13
C LEU A 292 16.66 -9.44 14.19
N ALA A 293 17.90 -9.93 14.16
CA ALA A 293 18.95 -9.38 13.30
C ALA A 293 18.60 -9.53 11.81
N GLN A 294 17.82 -10.57 11.48
CA GLN A 294 17.37 -10.85 10.13
C GLN A 294 16.07 -10.12 9.74
N ALA A 295 15.50 -9.35 10.68
CA ALA A 295 14.20 -8.69 10.58
C ALA A 295 14.26 -7.16 10.74
N SER A 296 15.44 -6.59 11.00
CA SER A 296 15.61 -5.15 11.27
C SER A 296 15.07 -4.26 10.15
N TRP A 297 15.17 -4.70 8.89
CA TRP A 297 14.63 -4.00 7.72
C TRP A 297 13.12 -3.68 7.84
N LEU A 298 12.35 -4.48 8.60
CA LEU A 298 10.94 -4.19 8.85
C LEU A 298 10.77 -2.94 9.72
N VAL A 299 11.58 -2.77 10.76
CA VAL A 299 11.47 -1.67 11.73
C VAL A 299 12.28 -0.44 11.31
N ASP A 300 13.37 -0.62 10.59
CA ASP A 300 14.29 0.47 10.23
C ASP A 300 13.93 1.11 8.88
N GLU A 301 13.32 0.35 7.96
CA GLU A 301 13.07 0.79 6.59
C GLU A 301 11.56 0.88 6.29
N HIS A 302 10.82 -0.24 6.37
CA HIS A 302 9.43 -0.30 5.85
C HIS A 302 8.37 0.21 6.83
N PHE A 303 8.52 -0.08 8.12
CA PHE A 303 7.54 0.25 9.16
C PHE A 303 8.12 1.14 10.25
N LYS A 304 9.12 1.96 9.92
CA LYS A 304 9.81 2.81 10.88
C LYS A 304 8.88 3.79 11.60
N SER A 305 8.02 4.48 10.86
CA SER A 305 7.05 5.42 11.47
C SER A 305 6.09 4.72 12.44
N TYR A 306 5.70 3.47 12.16
CA TYR A 306 4.87 2.65 13.03
C TYR A 306 5.64 2.08 14.22
N SER A 307 6.94 1.82 14.07
CA SER A 307 7.80 1.38 15.16
C SER A 307 8.08 2.53 16.13
N ASP A 308 8.41 3.72 15.59
CA ASP A 308 8.70 4.94 16.34
C ASP A 308 7.51 5.40 17.19
N ASN A 309 6.28 5.13 16.74
CA ASN A 309 5.05 5.47 17.48
C ASN A 309 4.43 4.28 18.24
N HIS A 310 5.17 3.18 18.41
CA HIS A 310 4.76 1.99 19.16
C HIS A 310 3.49 1.29 18.64
N ASN A 311 3.23 1.38 17.33
CA ASN A 311 2.16 0.64 16.66
C ASN A 311 2.67 -0.61 15.91
N PHE A 312 3.98 -0.79 15.78
CA PHE A 312 4.60 -2.00 15.26
C PHE A 312 5.71 -2.48 16.18
N GLU A 313 5.73 -3.77 16.50
CA GLU A 313 6.80 -4.39 17.27
C GLU A 313 7.11 -5.81 16.80
N LEU A 314 8.32 -6.29 17.09
CA LEU A 314 8.77 -7.64 16.76
C LEU A 314 9.03 -8.44 18.03
N VAL A 315 8.62 -9.72 18.01
CA VAL A 315 8.89 -10.69 19.08
C VAL A 315 9.53 -11.95 18.52
N VAL A 316 10.38 -12.59 19.31
CA VAL A 316 11.12 -13.77 18.88
C VAL A 316 10.32 -15.04 19.16
N VAL A 317 10.11 -15.84 18.13
CA VAL A 317 9.59 -17.22 18.20
C VAL A 317 10.54 -18.09 17.36
N PRO A 318 11.55 -18.72 17.98
CA PRO A 318 12.60 -19.44 17.24
C PRO A 318 12.08 -20.68 16.53
N ASP A 319 11.19 -21.42 17.19
CA ASP A 319 10.57 -22.64 16.71
C ASP A 319 9.06 -22.58 16.92
N LEU A 320 8.32 -22.78 15.82
CA LEU A 320 6.85 -22.73 15.80
C LEU A 320 6.24 -23.97 16.47
N SER A 321 6.95 -25.11 16.44
CA SER A 321 6.44 -26.42 16.89
C SER A 321 6.58 -26.65 18.40
N THR A 322 7.32 -25.79 19.09
CA THR A 322 7.52 -25.88 20.54
C THR A 322 6.21 -25.54 21.29
N PRO A 323 5.73 -26.42 22.20
CA PRO A 323 4.58 -26.11 23.03
C PRO A 323 4.76 -24.81 23.82
N GLY A 324 3.78 -23.91 23.76
CA GLY A 324 3.85 -22.59 24.42
C GLY A 324 4.73 -21.56 23.72
N ALA A 325 5.27 -21.85 22.54
CA ALA A 325 6.14 -20.94 21.79
C ALA A 325 5.53 -19.55 21.53
N PHE A 326 4.19 -19.48 21.45
CA PHE A 326 3.46 -18.24 21.17
C PHE A 326 2.87 -17.59 22.42
N ASP A 327 2.96 -18.20 23.61
CA ASP A 327 2.24 -17.74 24.81
C ASP A 327 2.50 -16.27 25.15
N GLU A 328 3.74 -15.79 24.98
CA GLU A 328 4.06 -14.35 25.15
C GLU A 328 3.60 -13.50 23.96
N ALA A 329 3.70 -14.04 22.74
CA ALA A 329 3.38 -13.32 21.52
C ALA A 329 1.88 -13.00 21.39
N VAL A 330 0.99 -13.90 21.82
CA VAL A 330 -0.46 -13.68 21.76
C VAL A 330 -1.04 -12.76 22.85
N LYS A 331 -0.27 -12.44 23.90
CA LYS A 331 -0.80 -11.63 25.02
C LYS A 331 -1.32 -10.27 24.56
N GLY A 332 -2.59 -10.00 24.85
CA GLY A 332 -3.28 -8.73 24.58
C GLY A 332 -3.62 -8.52 23.11
N MET A 333 -3.64 -9.57 22.30
CA MET A 333 -3.97 -9.50 20.87
C MET A 333 -5.47 -9.66 20.66
N SER A 334 -6.04 -8.86 19.76
CA SER A 334 -7.44 -9.01 19.35
C SER A 334 -7.60 -10.04 18.22
N ALA A 335 -6.55 -10.24 17.41
CA ALA A 335 -6.53 -11.22 16.35
C ALA A 335 -5.15 -11.83 16.13
N VAL A 336 -5.15 -12.99 15.46
CA VAL A 336 -3.94 -13.69 15.01
C VAL A 336 -4.03 -13.97 13.51
N ALA A 337 -3.06 -13.48 12.75
CA ALA A 337 -2.78 -13.93 11.39
C ALA A 337 -1.60 -14.91 11.42
N HIS A 338 -1.92 -16.20 11.40
CA HIS A 338 -0.93 -17.27 11.35
C HIS A 338 -0.47 -17.53 9.92
N VAL A 339 0.53 -16.74 9.48
CA VAL A 339 1.16 -16.85 8.14
C VAL A 339 2.44 -17.68 8.16
N ALA A 340 3.10 -17.81 9.32
CA ALA A 340 4.30 -18.61 9.46
C ALA A 340 3.98 -20.10 9.21
N ALA A 341 4.80 -20.76 8.40
CA ALA A 341 4.70 -22.18 8.17
C ALA A 341 6.08 -22.82 8.13
N ILE A 342 6.13 -24.13 8.36
CA ILE A 342 7.30 -24.94 8.08
C ILE A 342 7.38 -25.14 6.57
N THR A 343 8.27 -24.39 5.92
CA THR A 343 8.52 -24.46 4.47
C THR A 343 9.78 -25.27 4.21
N SER A 344 9.76 -26.54 4.60
CA SER A 344 10.83 -27.51 4.31
C SER A 344 10.48 -28.27 3.03
N PHE A 345 11.51 -28.56 2.22
CA PHE A 345 11.45 -29.47 1.08
C PHE A 345 12.23 -30.76 1.35
N ASP A 346 12.41 -31.13 2.63
CA ASP A 346 12.95 -32.44 2.98
C ASP A 346 12.03 -33.53 2.41
N PRO A 347 12.56 -34.55 1.73
CA PRO A 347 11.75 -35.61 1.14
C PRO A 347 11.08 -36.50 2.19
N ASP A 348 11.51 -36.46 3.45
CA ASP A 348 10.92 -37.26 4.54
C ASP A 348 9.69 -36.57 5.16
N PRO A 349 8.47 -37.12 4.96
CA PRO A 349 7.25 -36.55 5.54
C PRO A 349 7.28 -36.55 7.08
N ASN A 350 8.05 -37.45 7.73
CA ASN A 350 8.15 -37.50 9.19
C ASN A 350 8.90 -36.30 9.79
N LYS A 351 9.65 -35.57 8.97
CA LYS A 351 10.30 -34.32 9.38
C LYS A 351 9.44 -33.07 9.12
N ILE A 352 8.32 -33.22 8.42
CA ILE A 352 7.46 -32.10 8.00
C ILE A 352 6.10 -32.15 8.69
N ILE A 353 5.43 -33.31 8.65
CA ILE A 353 4.05 -33.46 9.14
C ILE A 353 3.97 -33.24 10.66
N PRO A 354 4.75 -33.95 11.51
CA PRO A 354 4.65 -33.78 12.96
C PRO A 354 4.89 -32.35 13.45
N PRO A 355 5.97 -31.64 13.03
CA PRO A 355 6.16 -30.28 13.50
C PRO A 355 5.15 -29.29 12.89
N SER A 356 4.58 -29.59 11.72
CA SER A 356 3.49 -28.77 11.15
C SER A 356 2.22 -28.86 12.00
N ILE A 357 1.84 -30.07 12.42
CA ILE A 357 0.73 -30.30 13.34
C ILE A 357 0.99 -29.60 14.69
N ALA A 358 2.18 -29.83 15.26
CA ALA A 358 2.56 -29.25 16.55
C ALA A 358 2.55 -27.72 16.50
N GLY A 359 2.96 -27.12 15.37
CA GLY A 359 2.91 -25.66 15.17
C GLY A 359 1.50 -25.09 15.26
N ILE A 360 0.53 -25.76 14.62
CA ILE A 360 -0.89 -25.38 14.71
C ILE A 360 -1.39 -25.53 16.14
N GLN A 361 -1.11 -26.65 16.80
CA GLN A 361 -1.50 -26.86 18.20
C GLN A 361 -0.93 -25.79 19.11
N ALA A 362 0.33 -25.38 18.92
CA ALA A 362 0.98 -24.35 19.71
C ALA A 362 0.29 -22.99 19.57
N ILE A 363 0.06 -22.50 18.34
CA ILE A 363 -0.57 -21.19 18.13
C ILE A 363 -2.05 -21.18 18.53
N MET A 364 -2.79 -22.25 18.23
CA MET A 364 -4.22 -22.35 18.55
C MET A 364 -4.44 -22.42 20.05
N SER A 365 -3.64 -23.22 20.75
CA SER A 365 -3.69 -23.31 22.21
C SER A 365 -3.31 -21.98 22.86
N ALA A 366 -2.29 -21.29 22.34
CA ALA A 366 -1.89 -19.98 22.87
C ALA A 366 -3.00 -18.93 22.65
N ALA A 367 -3.57 -18.86 21.44
CA ALA A 367 -4.68 -17.97 21.12
C ALA A 367 -5.91 -18.22 22.01
N ALA A 368 -6.20 -19.49 22.32
CA ALA A 368 -7.36 -19.85 23.15
C ALA A 368 -7.17 -19.53 24.65
N LYS A 369 -5.93 -19.45 25.13
CA LYS A 369 -5.62 -19.02 26.50
C LYS A 369 -5.92 -17.54 26.73
N ASP A 370 -5.81 -16.71 25.69
CA ASP A 370 -6.08 -15.27 25.79
C ASP A 370 -7.49 -14.93 25.29
N PRO A 371 -8.44 -14.60 26.19
CA PRO A 371 -9.81 -14.29 25.80
C PRO A 371 -9.94 -12.98 25.00
N SER A 372 -8.88 -12.17 24.86
CA SER A 372 -8.92 -11.00 23.99
C SER A 372 -8.91 -11.37 22.50
N VAL A 373 -8.40 -12.56 22.15
CA VAL A 373 -8.38 -13.03 20.75
C VAL A 373 -9.80 -13.37 20.31
N LYS A 374 -10.26 -12.69 19.26
CA LYS A 374 -11.59 -12.86 18.68
C LYS A 374 -11.57 -13.52 17.30
N GLU A 375 -10.47 -13.35 16.57
CA GLU A 375 -10.36 -13.78 15.18
C GLU A 375 -8.99 -14.39 14.93
N VAL A 376 -8.97 -15.55 14.28
CA VAL A 376 -7.75 -16.20 13.82
C VAL A 376 -7.86 -16.44 12.32
N VAL A 377 -6.88 -15.99 11.55
CA VAL A 377 -6.75 -16.35 10.13
C VAL A 377 -5.50 -17.20 9.92
N PHE A 378 -5.65 -18.33 9.24
CA PHE A 378 -4.56 -19.24 8.91
C PHE A 378 -4.25 -19.21 7.41
N THR A 379 -2.96 -19.09 7.06
CA THR A 379 -2.51 -19.18 5.66
C THR A 379 -2.22 -20.64 5.29
N SER A 380 -3.15 -21.26 4.57
CA SER A 380 -2.96 -22.58 3.96
C SER A 380 -2.34 -22.44 2.55
N SER A 381 -2.69 -23.34 1.63
CA SER A 381 -2.20 -23.38 0.25
C SER A 381 -3.09 -24.26 -0.60
N ILE A 382 -3.08 -24.03 -1.92
CA ILE A 382 -3.59 -25.00 -2.90
C ILE A 382 -3.08 -26.42 -2.65
N MET A 383 -1.86 -26.59 -2.10
CA MET A 383 -1.30 -27.91 -1.83
C MET A 383 -2.11 -28.73 -0.79
N ALA A 384 -2.86 -28.07 0.09
CA ALA A 384 -3.79 -28.72 1.02
C ALA A 384 -5.08 -29.20 0.32
N VAL A 385 -5.37 -28.69 -0.88
CA VAL A 385 -6.58 -28.93 -1.65
C VAL A 385 -6.33 -29.96 -2.75
N LYS A 386 -5.30 -29.76 -3.58
CA LYS A 386 -4.94 -30.65 -4.68
C LYS A 386 -3.52 -30.38 -5.16
N LEU A 387 -2.82 -31.42 -5.63
CA LEU A 387 -1.63 -31.22 -6.43
C LEU A 387 -2.00 -30.59 -7.78
N PRO A 388 -1.19 -29.65 -8.29
CA PRO A 388 -1.41 -29.01 -9.58
C PRO A 388 -0.95 -29.94 -10.71
N THR A 389 -1.60 -31.08 -10.87
CA THR A 389 -1.34 -32.04 -11.95
C THR A 389 -2.39 -31.93 -13.03
N LEU A 390 -1.98 -32.15 -14.27
CA LEU A 390 -2.91 -32.21 -15.40
C LEU A 390 -3.88 -33.39 -15.23
N SER A 391 -5.11 -33.19 -15.71
CA SER A 391 -6.21 -34.14 -15.61
C SER A 391 -7.09 -33.98 -16.84
N ASP A 392 -7.60 -35.08 -17.38
CA ASP A 392 -8.59 -35.04 -18.47
C ASP A 392 -9.97 -34.61 -17.96
N GLU A 393 -10.22 -34.78 -16.67
CA GLU A 393 -11.46 -34.37 -16.01
C GLU A 393 -11.36 -32.94 -15.48
N THR A 394 -12.42 -32.15 -15.70
CA THR A 394 -12.54 -30.82 -15.11
C THR A 394 -13.06 -30.91 -13.68
N ILE A 395 -12.26 -30.45 -12.73
CA ILE A 395 -12.53 -30.62 -11.30
C ILE A 395 -13.00 -29.29 -10.69
N ARG A 396 -14.15 -29.32 -10.03
CA ARG A 396 -14.59 -28.22 -9.16
C ARG A 396 -13.91 -28.37 -7.81
N VAL A 397 -13.15 -27.36 -7.41
CA VAL A 397 -12.64 -27.21 -6.04
C VAL A 397 -13.67 -26.45 -5.22
N GLY A 398 -14.04 -27.04 -4.09
CA GLY A 398 -14.89 -26.44 -3.06
C GLY A 398 -14.17 -26.28 -1.73
N ARG A 399 -14.92 -25.92 -0.68
CA ARG A 399 -14.38 -25.81 0.69
C ARG A 399 -14.04 -27.19 1.29
N ASP A 400 -14.72 -28.22 0.81
CA ASP A 400 -14.63 -29.63 1.20
C ASP A 400 -13.59 -30.44 0.39
N THR A 401 -12.89 -29.82 -0.56
CA THR A 401 -11.89 -30.52 -1.38
C THR A 401 -10.56 -30.62 -0.63
N TRP A 402 -10.07 -31.84 -0.43
CA TRP A 402 -8.82 -32.14 0.27
C TRP A 402 -7.87 -32.95 -0.57
N ASN A 403 -6.57 -32.71 -0.40
CA ASN A 403 -5.53 -33.49 -1.06
C ASN A 403 -5.24 -34.76 -0.25
N ASP A 404 -6.19 -35.68 -0.16
CA ASP A 404 -6.01 -36.93 0.60
C ASP A 404 -4.96 -37.86 -0.01
N TYR A 405 -4.78 -37.75 -1.33
CA TYR A 405 -3.78 -38.52 -2.08
C TYR A 405 -2.35 -38.32 -1.55
N VAL A 406 -1.93 -37.08 -1.24
CA VAL A 406 -0.57 -36.87 -0.71
C VAL A 406 -0.39 -37.40 0.70
N MET A 407 -1.49 -37.56 1.47
CA MET A 407 -1.43 -38.18 2.79
C MET A 407 -1.23 -39.70 2.67
N GLU A 408 -1.85 -40.33 1.68
CA GLU A 408 -1.61 -41.74 1.35
C GLU A 408 -0.15 -41.94 0.92
N LEU A 409 0.37 -41.10 0.02
CA LEU A 409 1.78 -41.15 -0.38
C LEU A 409 2.74 -40.94 0.79
N ALA A 410 2.44 -39.99 1.68
CA ALA A 410 3.27 -39.70 2.84
C ALA A 410 3.30 -40.84 3.88
N SER A 411 2.34 -41.78 3.82
CA SER A 411 2.31 -42.95 4.69
C SER A 411 3.21 -44.10 4.22
N ALA A 412 3.74 -44.02 3.00
CA ALA A 412 4.63 -45.04 2.46
C ALA A 412 5.93 -45.12 3.28
N PRO A 413 6.48 -46.34 3.51
CA PRO A 413 7.74 -46.50 4.23
C PRO A 413 8.94 -45.99 3.42
N PRO A 414 10.07 -45.66 4.08
CA PRO A 414 11.31 -45.26 3.41
C PRO A 414 11.85 -46.37 2.48
N PRO A 415 12.74 -46.03 1.53
CA PRO A 415 13.47 -44.76 1.40
C PRO A 415 12.66 -43.63 0.75
N TYR A 416 12.96 -42.39 1.15
CA TYR A 416 12.47 -41.18 0.51
C TYR A 416 13.61 -40.54 -0.28
N ASP A 417 13.36 -40.19 -1.54
CA ASP A 417 14.30 -39.46 -2.40
C ASP A 417 13.75 -38.06 -2.74
N ASP A 418 14.58 -37.23 -3.38
CA ASP A 418 14.26 -35.82 -3.68
C ASP A 418 12.99 -35.65 -4.54
N SER A 419 12.53 -36.69 -5.25
CA SER A 419 11.26 -36.62 -5.99
C SER A 419 10.05 -36.53 -5.06
N ASN A 420 10.20 -36.94 -3.79
CA ASN A 420 9.15 -36.88 -2.78
C ASN A 420 9.02 -35.52 -2.08
N SER A 421 9.98 -34.59 -2.26
CA SER A 421 10.01 -33.31 -1.55
C SER A 421 8.72 -32.49 -1.69
N MET A 422 8.13 -32.44 -2.90
CA MET A 422 6.87 -31.73 -3.13
C MET A 422 5.67 -32.43 -2.48
N ASN A 423 5.65 -33.76 -2.47
CA ASN A 423 4.60 -34.55 -1.82
C ASN A 423 4.67 -34.39 -0.30
N ALA A 424 5.87 -34.45 0.29
CA ALA A 424 6.07 -34.26 1.72
C ALA A 424 5.68 -32.84 2.16
N TYR A 425 6.03 -31.81 1.38
CA TYR A 425 5.56 -30.43 1.59
C TYR A 425 4.03 -30.32 1.51
N ALA A 426 3.42 -30.90 0.48
CA ALA A 426 1.96 -30.89 0.31
C ALA A 426 1.25 -31.62 1.46
N ALA A 427 1.76 -32.78 1.89
CA ALA A 427 1.24 -33.52 3.04
C ALA A 427 1.36 -32.71 4.34
N GLY A 428 2.46 -31.97 4.54
CA GLY A 428 2.59 -31.01 5.63
C GLY A 428 1.50 -29.92 5.62
N LYS A 429 1.15 -29.39 4.44
CA LYS A 429 0.07 -28.41 4.27
C LYS A 429 -1.31 -29.00 4.55
N VAL A 430 -1.58 -30.21 4.05
CA VAL A 430 -2.83 -30.93 4.36
C VAL A 430 -2.96 -31.19 5.84
N ALA A 431 -1.91 -31.72 6.48
CA ALA A 431 -1.91 -32.06 7.89
C ALA A 431 -2.11 -30.81 8.78
N ALA A 432 -1.42 -29.70 8.48
CA ALA A 432 -1.59 -28.45 9.21
C ALA A 432 -3.02 -27.91 9.09
N GLU A 433 -3.59 -27.85 7.88
CA GLU A 433 -4.93 -27.30 7.72
C GLU A 433 -6.01 -28.23 8.32
N LYS A 434 -5.88 -29.55 8.17
CA LYS A 434 -6.77 -30.51 8.86
C LYS A 434 -6.67 -30.38 10.38
N GLU A 435 -5.47 -30.14 10.91
CA GLU A 435 -5.26 -29.88 12.34
C GLU A 435 -6.02 -28.63 12.78
N VAL A 436 -6.02 -27.54 12.00
CA VAL A 436 -6.77 -26.33 12.33
C VAL A 436 -8.25 -26.65 12.54
N TRP A 437 -8.88 -27.33 11.58
CA TRP A 437 -10.30 -27.65 11.64
C TRP A 437 -10.62 -28.66 12.75
N ARG A 438 -9.81 -29.72 12.88
CA ARG A 438 -9.96 -30.72 13.95
C ARG A 438 -9.86 -30.08 15.34
N TRP A 439 -8.84 -29.23 15.55
CA TRP A 439 -8.62 -28.56 16.82
C TRP A 439 -9.80 -27.65 17.19
N VAL A 440 -10.37 -26.92 16.23
CA VAL A 440 -11.54 -26.06 16.46
C VAL A 440 -12.79 -26.87 16.79
N GLU A 441 -13.01 -27.99 16.11
CA GLU A 441 -14.13 -28.89 16.40
C GLU A 441 -14.05 -29.49 17.82
N GLU A 442 -12.85 -29.93 18.22
CA GLU A 442 -12.58 -30.55 19.52
C GLU A 442 -12.64 -29.53 20.68
N ASN A 443 -12.05 -28.35 20.50
CA ASN A 443 -11.84 -27.39 21.60
C ASN A 443 -12.88 -26.26 21.65
N LYS A 444 -13.63 -26.03 20.57
CA LYS A 444 -14.70 -25.01 20.48
C LYS A 444 -14.24 -23.64 21.01
N PRO A 445 -13.19 -23.04 20.42
CA PRO A 445 -12.66 -21.77 20.89
C PRO A 445 -13.71 -20.65 20.80
N LYS A 446 -13.46 -19.58 21.56
CA LYS A 446 -14.31 -18.38 21.53
C LYS A 446 -14.04 -17.48 20.32
N PHE A 447 -12.87 -17.63 19.70
CA PHE A 447 -12.54 -16.91 18.48
C PHE A 447 -13.12 -17.62 17.26
N ASN A 448 -13.43 -16.86 16.22
CA ASN A 448 -13.71 -17.39 14.90
C ASN A 448 -12.40 -17.72 14.16
N ILE A 449 -12.43 -18.72 13.28
CA ILE A 449 -11.30 -19.08 12.42
C ILE A 449 -11.63 -18.97 10.94
N ASN A 450 -10.72 -18.42 10.16
CA ASN A 450 -10.81 -18.38 8.71
C ASN A 450 -9.50 -18.89 8.09
N VAL A 451 -9.58 -19.51 6.91
CA VAL A 451 -8.42 -20.03 6.19
C VAL A 451 -8.30 -19.36 4.83
N ILE A 452 -7.11 -18.86 4.52
CA ILE A 452 -6.77 -18.34 3.19
C ILE A 452 -5.96 -19.40 2.44
N CYS A 453 -6.45 -19.84 1.28
CA CYS A 453 -5.82 -20.84 0.43
C CYS A 453 -5.28 -20.20 -0.88
N PRO A 454 -4.08 -19.63 -0.87
CA PRO A 454 -3.46 -19.08 -2.07
C PRO A 454 -2.93 -20.16 -3.01
N PHE A 455 -2.94 -19.86 -4.30
CA PHE A 455 -2.22 -20.61 -5.34
C PHE A 455 -0.84 -19.98 -5.58
N GLY A 456 -0.50 -19.61 -6.82
CA GLY A 456 0.73 -18.90 -7.15
C GLY A 456 0.63 -17.46 -6.66
N VAL A 457 1.66 -16.97 -5.98
CA VAL A 457 1.70 -15.59 -5.49
C VAL A 457 2.85 -14.85 -6.16
N ALA A 458 2.55 -13.70 -6.74
CA ALA A 458 3.51 -12.79 -7.35
C ALA A 458 3.27 -11.35 -6.86
N GLY A 459 4.21 -10.45 -7.10
CA GLY A 459 4.06 -9.03 -6.73
C GLY A 459 5.33 -8.43 -6.14
N GLU A 460 5.20 -7.20 -5.65
CA GLU A 460 6.28 -6.39 -5.11
C GLU A 460 7.08 -7.07 -3.98
N PRO A 461 8.39 -7.34 -4.16
CA PRO A 461 9.24 -7.78 -3.06
C PRO A 461 9.56 -6.60 -2.13
N LEU A 462 9.29 -6.74 -0.82
CA LEU A 462 9.70 -5.74 0.18
C LEU A 462 11.14 -5.92 0.71
N HIS A 463 11.86 -6.95 0.28
CA HIS A 463 13.25 -7.18 0.69
C HIS A 463 13.93 -8.14 -0.29
N LYS A 464 15.27 -8.07 -0.42
CA LYS A 464 16.06 -8.99 -1.28
C LYS A 464 15.82 -10.48 -1.02
N LYS A 465 15.45 -10.86 0.20
CA LYS A 465 15.09 -12.25 0.55
C LYS A 465 13.85 -12.74 -0.20
N HIS A 466 12.93 -11.85 -0.53
CA HIS A 466 11.73 -12.17 -1.30
C HIS A 466 12.04 -12.39 -2.79
N VAL A 467 13.15 -11.85 -3.29
CA VAL A 467 13.64 -12.11 -4.67
C VAL A 467 14.43 -13.41 -4.74
N ASN A 468 15.21 -13.70 -3.71
CA ASN A 468 16.14 -14.84 -3.68
C ASN A 468 15.50 -16.18 -3.26
N THR A 469 14.21 -16.19 -2.91
CA THR A 469 13.52 -17.43 -2.55
C THR A 469 13.25 -18.27 -3.82
N PRO A 470 13.40 -19.61 -3.75
CA PRO A 470 13.04 -20.52 -4.86
C PRO A 470 11.58 -20.40 -5.30
N ALA A 471 10.70 -19.90 -4.42
CA ALA A 471 9.29 -19.67 -4.72
C ALA A 471 9.00 -18.33 -5.44
N ASN A 472 10.03 -17.54 -5.79
CA ASN A 472 9.84 -16.33 -6.60
C ASN A 472 9.83 -16.68 -8.09
N TRP A 473 8.63 -16.84 -8.62
CA TRP A 473 8.39 -17.22 -10.02
C TRP A 473 8.88 -16.17 -11.02
N VAL A 474 8.73 -14.89 -10.70
CA VAL A 474 9.20 -13.79 -11.56
C VAL A 474 10.73 -13.85 -11.69
N ALA A 475 11.45 -14.00 -10.58
CA ALA A 475 12.90 -14.14 -10.57
C ALA A 475 13.37 -15.40 -11.29
N THR A 476 12.66 -16.52 -11.14
CA THR A 476 12.99 -17.80 -11.78
C THR A 476 12.88 -17.69 -13.30
N ILE A 477 11.79 -17.11 -13.81
CA ILE A 477 11.59 -16.88 -15.25
C ILE A 477 12.62 -15.89 -15.78
N PHE A 478 12.89 -14.82 -15.04
CA PHE A 478 13.86 -13.79 -15.42
C PHE A 478 15.30 -14.34 -15.56
N LYS A 479 15.65 -15.33 -14.74
CA LYS A 479 16.93 -16.06 -14.79
C LYS A 479 16.95 -17.19 -15.84
N GLY A 480 15.83 -17.48 -16.50
CA GLY A 480 15.73 -18.56 -17.49
C GLY A 480 15.66 -19.96 -16.88
N GLY A 481 15.11 -20.11 -15.67
CA GLY A 481 14.99 -21.39 -14.95
C GLY A 481 13.95 -22.35 -15.55
N LYS A 482 14.09 -22.71 -16.84
CA LYS A 482 13.09 -23.49 -17.59
C LYS A 482 12.82 -24.85 -16.98
N GLU A 483 13.85 -25.60 -16.56
CA GLU A 483 13.70 -26.93 -15.95
C GLU A 483 12.84 -26.90 -14.68
N GLN A 484 13.03 -25.89 -13.83
CA GLN A 484 12.22 -25.70 -12.63
C GLN A 484 10.76 -25.41 -12.98
N LEU A 485 10.52 -24.62 -14.04
CA LEU A 485 9.19 -24.19 -14.46
C LEU A 485 8.43 -25.30 -15.21
N ASP A 486 9.13 -26.18 -15.94
CA ASP A 486 8.56 -27.32 -16.66
C ASP A 486 7.87 -28.32 -15.73
N ALA A 487 8.26 -28.36 -14.45
CA ALA A 487 7.60 -29.16 -13.42
C ALA A 487 6.20 -28.66 -13.05
N PHE A 488 5.80 -27.47 -13.51
CA PHE A 488 4.55 -26.82 -13.14
C PHE A 488 3.70 -26.48 -14.38
N PRO A 489 2.47 -27.03 -14.50
CA PRO A 489 1.58 -26.66 -15.59
C PRO A 489 1.05 -25.23 -15.43
N ALA A 490 0.44 -24.69 -16.50
CA ALA A 490 -0.25 -23.41 -16.38
C ALA A 490 -1.37 -23.49 -15.35
N SER A 491 -1.35 -22.54 -14.44
CA SER A 491 -2.09 -22.59 -13.18
C SER A 491 -2.70 -21.22 -12.90
N PHE A 492 -2.70 -20.79 -11.64
CA PHE A 492 -3.33 -19.55 -11.22
C PHE A 492 -2.38 -18.70 -10.40
N PHE A 493 -2.39 -17.39 -10.65
CA PHE A 493 -1.56 -16.42 -9.99
C PHE A 493 -2.35 -15.23 -9.45
N THR A 494 -2.03 -14.86 -8.21
CA THR A 494 -2.61 -13.72 -7.50
C THR A 494 -1.52 -12.76 -7.02
N ASP A 495 -1.85 -11.48 -6.96
CA ASP A 495 -1.01 -10.46 -6.35
C ASP A 495 -0.89 -10.66 -4.84
N VAL A 496 0.31 -10.49 -4.29
CA VAL A 496 0.55 -10.59 -2.84
C VAL A 496 -0.25 -9.55 -2.03
N GLY A 497 -0.55 -8.39 -2.61
CA GLY A 497 -1.41 -7.36 -2.02
C GLY A 497 -2.87 -7.79 -1.92
N ASP A 498 -3.38 -8.53 -2.92
CA ASP A 498 -4.73 -9.12 -2.88
C ASP A 498 -4.81 -10.19 -1.80
N VAL A 499 -3.81 -11.09 -1.74
CA VAL A 499 -3.69 -12.10 -0.68
C VAL A 499 -3.69 -11.42 0.69
N ALA A 500 -2.91 -10.36 0.87
CA ALA A 500 -2.83 -9.63 2.13
C ALA A 500 -4.16 -8.93 2.49
N THR A 501 -4.85 -8.36 1.51
CA THR A 501 -6.17 -7.74 1.70
C THR A 501 -7.20 -8.79 2.14
N LEU A 502 -7.15 -10.01 1.61
CA LEU A 502 -8.03 -11.09 2.02
C LEU A 502 -7.73 -11.61 3.42
N HIS A 503 -6.48 -11.58 3.89
CA HIS A 503 -6.17 -11.84 5.30
C HIS A 503 -6.79 -10.78 6.21
N VAL A 504 -6.72 -9.51 5.82
CA VAL A 504 -7.38 -8.41 6.56
C VAL A 504 -8.90 -8.62 6.57
N ALA A 505 -9.50 -8.90 5.43
CA ALA A 505 -10.94 -9.14 5.31
C ALA A 505 -11.38 -10.34 6.16
N ALA A 506 -10.62 -11.43 6.14
CA ALA A 506 -10.89 -12.62 6.96
C ALA A 506 -10.73 -12.39 8.47
N VAL A 507 -10.05 -11.32 8.89
CA VAL A 507 -9.97 -10.95 10.31
C VAL A 507 -11.03 -9.93 10.69
N LEU A 508 -11.37 -9.00 9.81
CA LEU A 508 -12.19 -7.85 10.17
C LEU A 508 -13.66 -7.98 9.74
N ASP A 509 -13.96 -8.69 8.66
CA ASP A 509 -15.31 -8.76 8.11
C ASP A 509 -16.20 -9.69 8.94
N THR A 510 -17.20 -9.09 9.58
CA THR A 510 -18.21 -9.82 10.38
C THR A 510 -19.01 -10.86 9.57
N ALA A 511 -19.04 -10.78 8.24
CA ALA A 511 -19.67 -11.79 7.40
C ALA A 511 -18.79 -13.03 7.14
N VAL A 512 -17.50 -12.96 7.41
CA VAL A 512 -16.55 -14.04 7.12
C VAL A 512 -16.32 -14.86 8.38
N ASN A 513 -16.97 -16.02 8.47
CA ASN A 513 -17.00 -16.87 9.64
C ASN A 513 -16.82 -18.34 9.24
N ASN A 514 -15.84 -19.04 9.84
CA ASN A 514 -15.47 -20.42 9.51
C ASN A 514 -15.29 -20.65 7.99
N ALA A 515 -14.70 -19.66 7.31
CA ALA A 515 -14.54 -19.66 5.88
C ALA A 515 -13.22 -20.29 5.45
N ARG A 516 -13.26 -20.98 4.31
CA ARG A 516 -12.08 -21.41 3.56
C ARG A 516 -12.08 -20.68 2.23
N LEU A 517 -11.28 -19.61 2.13
CA LEU A 517 -11.27 -18.70 0.99
C LEU A 517 -10.17 -19.10 0.01
N HIS A 518 -10.57 -19.45 -1.21
CA HIS A 518 -9.65 -19.74 -2.30
C HIS A 518 -9.17 -18.45 -2.97
N VAL A 519 -7.86 -18.33 -3.14
CA VAL A 519 -7.19 -17.12 -3.65
C VAL A 519 -6.31 -17.51 -4.84
N TRP A 520 -6.94 -17.66 -6.00
CA TRP A 520 -6.28 -18.21 -7.19
C TRP A 520 -5.92 -17.11 -8.18
N GLY A 521 -6.80 -16.11 -8.36
CA GLY A 521 -6.52 -14.97 -9.21
C GLY A 521 -6.70 -15.30 -10.68
N HIS A 522 -5.70 -14.94 -11.48
CA HIS A 522 -5.74 -15.10 -12.94
C HIS A 522 -5.25 -16.49 -13.34
N ARG A 523 -5.92 -17.09 -14.33
CA ARG A 523 -5.41 -18.30 -14.99
C ARG A 523 -4.24 -17.90 -15.90
N THR A 524 -3.10 -18.54 -15.75
CA THR A 524 -1.82 -18.02 -16.25
C THR A 524 -0.89 -19.13 -16.69
N HIS A 525 -0.18 -18.90 -17.78
CA HIS A 525 0.93 -19.70 -18.29
C HIS A 525 2.25 -18.90 -18.24
N TRP A 526 3.39 -19.58 -18.23
CA TRP A 526 4.72 -18.93 -18.19
C TRP A 526 5.00 -17.98 -19.36
N ASN A 527 4.37 -18.20 -20.52
CA ASN A 527 4.39 -17.27 -21.65
C ASN A 527 3.80 -15.90 -21.29
N ASP A 528 2.79 -15.83 -20.41
CA ASP A 528 2.21 -14.55 -19.98
C ASP A 528 3.24 -13.74 -19.18
N PHE A 529 4.02 -14.42 -18.32
CA PHE A 529 5.15 -13.81 -17.62
C PHE A 529 6.24 -13.34 -18.59
N LEU A 530 6.63 -14.19 -19.55
CA LEU A 530 7.65 -13.85 -20.55
C LEU A 530 7.23 -12.63 -21.39
N THR A 531 5.96 -12.56 -21.81
CA THR A 531 5.44 -11.40 -22.56
C THR A 531 5.65 -10.11 -21.76
N THR A 532 5.25 -10.07 -20.49
CA THR A 532 5.46 -8.88 -19.65
C THR A 532 6.95 -8.60 -19.41
N ILE A 533 7.75 -9.61 -19.06
CA ILE A 533 9.18 -9.43 -18.75
C ILE A 533 9.97 -8.93 -19.97
N ARG A 534 9.72 -9.49 -21.17
CA ARG A 534 10.37 -9.04 -22.41
C ARG A 534 9.97 -7.60 -22.75
N ARG A 535 8.71 -7.21 -22.51
CA ARG A 535 8.27 -5.81 -22.67
C ARG A 535 9.02 -4.87 -21.72
N LEU A 536 9.26 -5.29 -20.47
CA LEU A 536 9.98 -4.50 -19.47
C LEU A 536 11.50 -4.47 -19.68
N ARG A 537 12.07 -5.47 -20.37
CA ARG A 537 13.50 -5.58 -20.65
C ARG A 537 13.76 -5.97 -22.12
N PRO A 538 13.42 -5.10 -23.10
CA PRO A 538 13.49 -5.45 -24.52
C PRO A 538 14.92 -5.67 -25.06
N GLN A 539 15.93 -5.22 -24.32
CA GLN A 539 17.35 -5.38 -24.67
C GLN A 539 17.97 -6.68 -24.15
N ARG A 540 17.24 -7.45 -23.34
CA ARG A 540 17.72 -8.72 -22.77
C ARG A 540 17.09 -9.88 -23.53
N GLU A 541 17.91 -10.86 -23.88
CA GLU A 541 17.44 -12.12 -24.44
C GLU A 541 16.89 -13.00 -23.31
N PHE A 542 15.73 -13.60 -23.53
CA PHE A 542 15.05 -14.51 -22.60
C PHE A 542 14.78 -15.84 -23.30
N ILE A 543 14.54 -16.89 -22.50
CA ILE A 543 14.15 -18.22 -23.00
C ILE A 543 12.97 -18.13 -23.97
N GLU A 544 12.92 -19.06 -24.93
CA GLU A 544 11.82 -19.16 -25.89
C GLU A 544 10.48 -19.56 -25.22
N ASP A 545 9.39 -19.21 -25.90
CA ASP A 545 8.03 -19.57 -25.47
C ASP A 545 7.86 -21.08 -25.42
N TRP A 546 6.99 -21.53 -24.53
CA TRP A 546 6.55 -22.92 -24.55
C TRP A 546 5.51 -23.10 -25.67
N PRO A 547 5.70 -24.08 -26.58
CA PRO A 547 4.92 -24.19 -27.82
C PRO A 547 3.49 -24.71 -27.60
N LYS A 548 3.23 -25.43 -26.51
CA LYS A 548 1.92 -26.04 -26.20
C LYS A 548 1.59 -25.86 -24.72
N PRO A 549 1.08 -24.68 -24.31
CA PRO A 549 0.71 -24.45 -22.92
C PRO A 549 -0.44 -25.38 -22.51
N GLN A 550 -0.20 -26.22 -21.50
CA GLN A 550 -1.23 -27.07 -20.89
C GLN A 550 -1.67 -26.43 -19.58
N TYR A 551 -2.96 -26.15 -19.49
CA TYR A 551 -3.56 -25.52 -18.33
C TYR A 551 -4.25 -26.54 -17.45
N LEU A 552 -4.21 -26.31 -16.14
CA LEU A 552 -5.02 -27.06 -15.19
C LEU A 552 -6.51 -26.98 -15.55
N THR A 553 -7.14 -28.14 -15.52
CA THR A 553 -8.57 -28.38 -15.72
C THR A 553 -9.27 -28.35 -14.35
N MET A 554 -9.12 -27.25 -13.63
CA MET A 554 -9.79 -27.05 -12.35
C MET A 554 -10.29 -25.63 -12.20
N TYR A 555 -11.37 -25.46 -11.44
CA TYR A 555 -11.95 -24.16 -11.13
C TYR A 555 -12.47 -24.16 -9.70
N THR A 556 -12.53 -22.97 -9.11
CA THR A 556 -13.19 -22.73 -7.82
C THR A 556 -14.13 -21.53 -7.98
N ASP A 557 -15.16 -21.48 -7.15
CA ASP A 557 -15.87 -20.22 -6.95
C ASP A 557 -14.91 -19.23 -6.27
N GLN A 558 -14.75 -18.05 -6.89
CA GLN A 558 -13.92 -16.95 -6.40
C GLN A 558 -14.75 -15.72 -6.04
N PHE A 559 -16.09 -15.80 -6.13
CA PHE A 559 -16.99 -14.67 -5.95
C PHE A 559 -16.83 -14.02 -4.58
N GLU A 560 -16.80 -14.82 -3.51
CA GLU A 560 -16.62 -14.33 -2.14
C GLU A 560 -15.29 -13.58 -1.96
N SER A 561 -14.18 -14.15 -2.45
CA SER A 561 -12.87 -13.49 -2.40
C SER A 561 -12.87 -12.18 -3.18
N VAL A 562 -13.47 -12.14 -4.38
CA VAL A 562 -13.56 -10.91 -5.19
C VAL A 562 -14.43 -9.86 -4.52
N GLU A 563 -15.56 -10.24 -3.90
CA GLU A 563 -16.40 -9.31 -3.16
C GLU A 563 -15.69 -8.74 -1.92
N LEU A 564 -14.89 -9.55 -1.23
CA LEU A 564 -14.06 -9.08 -0.12
C LEU A 564 -12.97 -8.12 -0.62
N LEU A 565 -12.36 -8.34 -1.78
CA LEU A 565 -11.43 -7.38 -2.40
C LEU A 565 -12.13 -6.07 -2.77
N ARG A 566 -13.35 -6.13 -3.29
CA ARG A 566 -14.17 -4.94 -3.55
C ARG A 566 -14.44 -4.16 -2.28
N LYS A 567 -14.81 -4.87 -1.21
CA LYS A 567 -15.18 -4.28 0.08
C LYS A 567 -13.99 -3.75 0.90
N TRP A 568 -12.86 -4.45 0.90
CA TRP A 568 -11.73 -4.13 1.79
C TRP A 568 -10.48 -3.61 1.06
N GLY A 569 -10.35 -3.92 -0.23
CA GLY A 569 -9.25 -3.49 -1.09
C GLY A 569 -9.62 -2.32 -2.00
N GLY A 570 -10.90 -1.98 -2.11
CA GLY A 570 -11.35 -0.96 -3.06
C GLY A 570 -11.12 -1.38 -4.52
N GLN A 571 -11.23 -2.68 -4.80
CA GLN A 571 -10.79 -3.25 -6.05
C GLN A 571 -11.90 -4.07 -6.72
N ASN A 572 -12.13 -3.84 -8.01
CA ASN A 572 -13.07 -4.62 -8.81
C ASN A 572 -12.35 -5.79 -9.48
N GLY A 573 -12.32 -6.95 -8.82
CA GLY A 573 -11.69 -8.17 -9.34
C GLY A 573 -10.33 -8.46 -8.72
N TRP A 574 -9.46 -9.17 -9.43
CA TRP A 574 -8.07 -9.42 -9.03
C TRP A 574 -7.15 -8.38 -9.67
N LYS A 575 -6.09 -7.99 -8.97
CA LYS A 575 -5.08 -7.09 -9.53
C LYS A 575 -4.43 -7.77 -10.73
N ALA A 576 -4.19 -7.01 -11.78
CA ALA A 576 -3.73 -7.57 -13.05
C ALA A 576 -2.35 -8.22 -12.89
N LEU A 577 -2.19 -9.42 -13.45
CA LEU A 577 -0.92 -10.17 -13.42
C LEU A 577 0.26 -9.31 -13.93
N GLU A 578 0.04 -8.57 -15.03
CA GLU A 578 1.05 -7.68 -15.61
C GLU A 578 1.52 -6.63 -14.60
N THR A 579 0.62 -6.08 -13.79
CA THR A 579 0.97 -5.13 -12.74
C THR A 579 1.83 -5.80 -11.67
N SER A 580 1.45 -6.99 -11.20
CA SER A 580 2.23 -7.75 -10.20
C SER A 580 3.64 -8.09 -10.69
N ILE A 581 3.79 -8.47 -11.96
CA ILE A 581 5.10 -8.74 -12.57
C ILE A 581 5.91 -7.45 -12.69
N THR A 582 5.28 -6.36 -13.13
CA THR A 582 5.93 -5.05 -13.29
C THR A 582 6.47 -4.56 -11.94
N GLU A 583 5.64 -4.57 -10.90
CA GLU A 583 6.06 -4.20 -9.55
C GLU A 583 7.17 -5.10 -8.99
N SER A 584 7.25 -6.36 -9.42
CA SER A 584 8.38 -7.21 -9.05
C SER A 584 9.65 -6.85 -9.81
N VAL A 585 9.59 -6.65 -11.12
CA VAL A 585 10.77 -6.45 -11.99
C VAL A 585 11.35 -5.04 -11.88
N GLU A 586 10.53 -4.04 -11.62
CA GLU A 586 10.96 -2.63 -11.45
C GLU A 586 11.40 -2.31 -10.02
N ASN A 587 11.24 -3.26 -9.08
CA ASN A 587 11.63 -3.08 -7.69
C ASN A 587 13.15 -2.98 -7.52
N GLU A 588 13.60 -2.14 -6.60
CA GLU A 588 15.03 -1.92 -6.30
C GLU A 588 15.75 -3.18 -5.80
N TYR A 589 15.04 -4.12 -5.17
CA TYR A 589 15.61 -5.39 -4.72
C TYR A 589 15.74 -6.41 -5.85
N PHE A 590 15.12 -6.17 -7.01
CA PHE A 590 15.16 -7.05 -8.18
C PHE A 590 16.41 -6.78 -9.02
N ILE A 591 17.58 -7.09 -8.45
CA ILE A 591 18.88 -6.91 -9.09
C ILE A 591 19.33 -8.27 -9.65
N LEU A 592 18.91 -8.59 -10.88
CA LEU A 592 19.13 -9.89 -11.57
C LEU A 592 19.47 -9.73 -13.06
#